data_AF-A0A328HEM6-F1
#
_entry.id   AF-A0A328HEM6-F1
#
_cell.length_a   1.000
_cell.length_b   1.000
_cell.length_c   1.000
_cell.angle_alpha   90.00
_cell.angle_beta   90.00
_cell.angle_gamma   90.00
#
_symmetry.space_group_name_H-M   'P 1'
#
loop_
_entity.id
_entity.type
_entity.pdbx_description
1 polymer ?
#
loop_
_entity_poly.entity_id
_entity_poly.type
_entity_poly.pdbx_seq_one_letter_code
_entity_poly.pdbx_strand_id
1 'polypeptide(L)' 'MAERGNTKHGQELDDQMKHEAQGVVHGNQAAHVEEARETEPFVDDTDSAEIRDALNPVAAPDPVIDEEGEQ' A
#
# COMPACT_ATOMS: atom_id res chain seq x y z
N MET A 1 27.86 -8.61 20.63
CA MET A 1 27.68 -7.79 19.42
C MET A 1 27.00 -8.71 18.40
N ALA A 2 25.80 -8.38 17.94
CA ALA A 2 25.06 -9.24 17.01
C ALA A 2 25.66 -9.07 15.61
N GLU A 3 26.30 -10.11 15.10
CA GLU A 3 26.79 -10.15 13.72
C GLU A 3 25.59 -10.09 12.78
N ARG A 4 25.55 -9.07 11.90
CA ARG A 4 24.56 -9.01 10.83
C ARG A 4 24.83 -10.21 9.93
N GLY A 5 23.87 -11.14 9.85
CA GLY A 5 23.98 -12.42 9.13
C GLY A 5 24.04 -12.30 7.61
N ASN A 6 24.76 -11.33 7.06
CA ASN A 6 25.06 -11.26 5.64
C ASN A 6 26.52 -11.66 5.40
N THR A 7 26.74 -12.94 5.11
CA THR A 7 28.05 -13.49 4.77
C THR A 7 28.21 -13.70 3.26
N LYS A 8 27.20 -13.34 2.45
CA LYS A 8 27.19 -13.61 1.00
C LYS A 8 27.93 -12.53 0.21
N HIS A 9 27.86 -11.29 0.68
CA HIS A 9 28.50 -10.12 0.09
C HIS A 9 29.35 -9.41 1.14
N GLY A 10 30.46 -8.79 0.74
CA GLY A 10 31.29 -8.01 1.66
C GLY A 10 30.57 -6.74 2.10
N GLN A 11 30.97 -6.17 3.24
CA GLN A 11 30.33 -4.96 3.83
C GLN A 11 30.23 -3.80 2.83
N GLU A 12 31.27 -3.58 2.03
CA GLU A 12 31.30 -2.52 1.02
C GLU A 12 30.25 -2.73 -0.08
N LEU A 13 30.06 -3.98 -0.52
CA LEU A 13 29.07 -4.31 -1.53
C LEU A 13 27.64 -4.19 -0.98
N ASP A 14 27.43 -4.53 0.29
CA ASP A 14 26.16 -4.32 0.97
C ASP A 14 25.79 -2.83 1.04
N ASP A 15 26.75 -1.98 1.38
CA ASP A 15 26.53 -0.53 1.46
C ASP A 15 26.19 0.06 0.08
N GLN A 16 26.84 -0.43 -0.99
CA GLN A 16 26.52 -0.05 -2.36
C GLN A 16 25.11 -0.49 -2.77
N MET A 17 24.77 -1.76 -2.56
CA MET A 17 23.43 -2.29 -2.87
C MET A 17 22.32 -1.55 -2.09
N LYS A 18 22.58 -1.22 -0.83
CA LYS A 18 21.65 -0.42 -0.01
C LYS A 18 21.45 0.96 -0.61
N HIS A 19 22.53 1.61 -1.07
CA HIS A 19 22.45 2.94 -1.69
C HIS A 19 21.61 2.92 -2.97
N GLU A 20 21.77 1.88 -3.80
CA GLU A 20 20.96 1.69 -5.01
C GLU A 20 19.48 1.44 -4.69
N ALA A 21 19.20 0.59 -3.69
CA ALA A 21 17.83 0.25 -3.30
C ALA A 21 17.08 1.39 -2.59
N GLN A 22 17.80 2.32 -1.94
CA GLN A 22 17.20 3.41 -1.18
C GLN A 22 16.24 4.27 -2.00
N GLY A 23 16.57 4.57 -3.26
CA GLY A 23 15.70 5.37 -4.13
C GLY A 23 14.35 4.71 -4.42
N VAL A 24 14.34 3.39 -4.57
CA VAL A 24 13.11 2.61 -4.81
C VAL A 24 12.24 2.56 -3.55
N VAL A 25 12.86 2.38 -2.38
CA VAL A 25 12.15 2.27 -1.10
C VAL A 25 11.50 3.60 -0.68
N HIS A 26 12.21 4.72 -0.88
CA HIS A 26 11.75 6.03 -0.39
C HIS A 26 11.06 6.86 -1.50
N GLY A 27 11.15 6.44 -2.76
CA GLY A 27 10.66 7.22 -3.90
C GLY A 27 9.14 7.34 -4.03
N ASN A 28 8.38 6.50 -3.33
CA ASN A 28 6.91 6.49 -3.41
C ASN A 28 6.21 7.22 -2.25
N GLN A 29 6.94 7.88 -1.33
CA GLN A 29 6.29 8.63 -0.26
C GLN A 29 5.98 10.06 -0.71
N ALA A 30 4.71 10.45 -0.62
CA ALA A 30 4.27 11.81 -0.84
C ALA A 30 4.87 12.77 0.21
N ALA A 31 4.91 14.06 -0.08
CA ALA A 31 5.36 15.06 0.88
C ALA A 31 4.44 15.06 2.11
N HIS A 32 4.95 14.52 3.23
CA HIS A 32 4.26 14.49 4.51
C HIS A 32 3.96 15.91 5.00
N VAL A 33 2.71 16.15 5.41
CA VAL A 33 2.29 17.39 6.06
C VAL A 33 2.12 17.13 7.56
N GLU A 34 1.72 18.14 8.34
CA GLU A 34 1.34 17.89 9.74
C GLU A 34 0.27 16.80 9.79
N GLU A 35 0.41 15.81 10.69
CA GLU A 35 -0.45 14.61 10.80
C GLU A 35 -1.96 14.96 10.73
N ALA A 36 -2.37 16.04 11.41
CA ALA A 36 -3.77 16.50 11.43
C ALA A 36 -4.31 16.96 10.06
N ARG A 37 -3.44 17.15 9.08
CA ARG A 37 -3.73 17.55 7.70
C ARG A 37 -3.34 16.49 6.68
N GLU A 38 -2.77 15.36 7.11
CA GLU A 38 -2.43 14.27 6.22
C GLU A 38 -3.71 13.57 5.78
N THR A 39 -3.94 13.53 4.47
CA THR A 39 -5.02 12.72 3.89
C THR A 39 -4.62 11.24 3.99
N GLU A 40 -5.61 10.37 4.23
CA GLU A 40 -5.40 8.93 4.16
C GLU A 40 -4.79 8.51 2.79
N PRO A 41 -3.89 7.50 2.76
CA PRO A 41 -3.28 7.03 1.53
C PRO A 41 -4.35 6.48 0.58
N PHE A 42 -4.19 6.77 -0.71
CA PHE A 42 -5.06 6.23 -1.74
C PHE A 42 -4.73 4.76 -1.97
N VAL A 43 -5.75 3.96 -2.26
CA VAL A 43 -5.59 2.53 -2.51
C VAL A 43 -4.85 2.30 -3.83
N ASP A 44 -3.87 1.39 -3.80
CA ASP A 44 -2.98 1.11 -4.92
C ASP A 44 -2.81 -0.41 -5.21
N ASP A 45 -1.94 -0.70 -6.18
CA ASP A 45 -1.63 -2.05 -6.64
C ASP A 45 -0.82 -2.90 -5.66
N THR A 46 -0.50 -2.39 -4.47
CA THR A 46 0.10 -3.13 -3.36
C THR A 46 -0.91 -3.55 -2.30
N ASP A 47 -2.11 -2.96 -2.27
CA ASP A 47 -3.15 -3.28 -1.30
C ASP A 47 -3.81 -4.65 -1.54
N SER A 48 -4.53 -5.19 -0.55
CA SER A 48 -5.23 -6.47 -0.73
C SER A 48 -6.41 -6.33 -1.70
N ALA A 49 -6.73 -7.41 -2.43
CA ALA A 49 -7.87 -7.43 -3.35
C ALA A 49 -9.20 -7.07 -2.67
N GLU A 50 -9.39 -7.50 -1.41
CA GLU A 50 -10.55 -7.14 -0.58
C GLU A 50 -10.67 -5.62 -0.37
N ILE A 51 -9.56 -4.93 -0.10
CA ILE A 51 -9.54 -3.48 0.11
C ILE A 51 -9.89 -2.74 -1.18
N ARG A 52 -9.33 -3.18 -2.31
CA ARG A 52 -9.60 -2.59 -3.63
C ARG A 52 -11.06 -2.77 -4.06
N ASP A 53 -11.65 -3.93 -3.76
CA ASP A 53 -13.04 -4.23 -4.08
C ASP A 53 -14.01 -3.40 -3.22
N ALA A 54 -13.73 -3.27 -1.92
CA ALA A 54 -14.55 -2.49 -1.00
C ALA A 54 -14.67 -1.00 -1.38
N LEU A 55 -13.65 -0.44 -2.05
CA LEU A 55 -13.63 0.94 -2.53
C LEU A 55 -14.10 1.09 -3.99
N ASN A 56 -14.46 0.00 -4.68
CA ASN A 56 -14.96 0.06 -6.05
C ASN A 56 -16.47 0.36 -6.07
N PRO A 57 -16.89 1.57 -6.47
CA PRO A 57 -18.31 1.95 -6.45
C PRO A 57 -19.17 1.19 -7.48
N VAL A 58 -18.56 0.44 -8.41
CA VAL A 58 -19.27 -0.39 -9.41
C VAL A 58 -19.74 -1.73 -8.83
N ALA A 59 -19.23 -2.16 -7.66
CA ALA A 59 -19.56 -3.44 -7.04
C ALA A 59 -20.73 -3.37 -6.03
N ALA A 60 -21.43 -2.24 -5.93
CA ALA A 60 -22.64 -2.19 -5.11
C ALA A 60 -23.71 -3.12 -5.71
N PRO A 61 -24.23 -4.12 -4.98
CA PRO A 61 -25.38 -4.87 -5.46
C PRO A 61 -26.57 -3.90 -5.64
N ASP A 62 -27.27 -4.02 -6.77
CA ASP A 62 -28.48 -3.24 -7.04
C ASP A 62 -29.42 -3.27 -5.82
N PRO A 63 -30.05 -2.15 -5.43
CA PRO A 63 -31.04 -2.16 -4.37
C PRO A 63 -32.17 -3.11 -4.79
N VAL A 64 -32.39 -4.15 -4.00
CA VAL A 64 -33.49 -5.09 -4.17
C VAL A 64 -34.79 -4.28 -4.09
N ILE A 65 -35.46 -4.10 -5.22
CA ILE A 65 -36.79 -3.50 -5.27
C ILE A 65 -37.74 -4.63 -4.85
N ASP A 66 -38.21 -4.58 -3.61
CA ASP A 66 -39.25 -5.49 -3.12
C ASP A 66 -40.57 -5.12 -3.81
N GLU A 67 -40.89 -5.79 -4.93
CA GLU A 67 -42.23 -5.76 -5.52
C GLU A 67 -43.12 -6.74 -4.76
N GLU A 68 -43.55 -6.35 -3.56
CA GLU A 68 -44.67 -7.01 -2.87
C GLU A 68 -45.80 -6.01 -2.64
N GLY A 69 -46.92 -6.24 -3.33
CA GLY A 69 -48.16 -5.50 -3.05
C GLY A 69 -49.22 -5.55 -4.14
N GLU A 70 -49.55 -6.73 -4.66
CA GLU A 70 -50.84 -6.95 -5.32
C GLU A 70 -51.97 -6.66 -4.33
N GLN A 71 -52.84 -5.68 -4.61
CA GLN A 71 -54.22 -5.60 -4.13
C GLN A 71 -55.12 -4.93 -5.18
#